data_AF-A0AAJ0Z7U4-F1
#
_entry.id   AF-A0AAJ0Z7U4-F1
#
_cell.length_a   1.000
_cell.length_b   1.000
_cell.length_c   1.000
_cell.angle_alpha   90.00
_cell.angle_beta   90.00
_cell.angle_gamma   90.00
#
_symmetry.space_group_name_H-M   'P 1'
#
loop_
_entity.id
_entity.type
_entity.pdbx_description
1 polymer ?
#
loop_
_entity_poly.entity_id
_entity_poly.type
_entity_poly.pdbx_seq_one_letter_code
_entity_poly.pdbx_strand_id
1 'polypeptide(L)'
;MKIKKIYLAFFLLLIIWAFLPSTLFINEKTKVFDIVSPDKQYKVNIYHAKIISPLSLYKYLKDEDYYFVLYDSNGGVIFKPSLFYGMSEIAAYDSIEFLYGKDKELLFPGELGYDGFVLK
;
A
#
# COMPACT_ATOMS: atom_id res chain seq x y z
N MET A 1 3.49 37.91 -21.44
CA MET A 1 2.87 36.67 -21.98
C MET A 1 1.70 36.29 -21.07
N LYS A 2 0.43 36.41 -21.50
CA LYS A 2 -0.72 36.05 -20.64
C LYS A 2 -0.83 34.52 -20.60
N ILE A 3 -0.53 33.91 -19.47
CA ILE A 3 -0.76 32.47 -19.27
C ILE A 3 -2.26 32.23 -19.39
N LYS A 4 -2.68 31.58 -20.49
CA LYS A 4 -4.08 31.18 -20.67
C LYS A 4 -4.44 30.18 -19.57
N LYS A 5 -5.66 30.29 -19.02
CA LYS A 5 -6.19 29.38 -17.98
C LYS A 5 -6.00 27.88 -18.32
N ILE A 6 -6.00 27.54 -19.60
CA ILE A 6 -5.77 26.17 -20.08
C ILE A 6 -4.36 25.64 -19.81
N TYR A 7 -3.33 26.50 -19.90
CA TYR A 7 -1.95 26.09 -19.56
C TYR A 7 -1.80 25.86 -18.06
N LEU A 8 -2.48 26.68 -17.24
CA LEU A 8 -2.51 26.48 -15.80
C LEU A 8 -3.21 25.15 -15.43
N ALA A 9 -4.36 24.87 -16.05
CA ALA A 9 -5.08 23.62 -15.83
C ALA A 9 -4.23 22.39 -16.25
N PHE A 10 -3.57 22.48 -17.41
CA PHE A 10 -2.67 21.42 -17.88
C PHE A 10 -1.48 21.20 -16.93
N PHE A 11 -0.86 22.28 -16.46
CA PHE A 11 0.23 22.22 -15.50
C PHE A 11 -0.20 21.56 -14.17
N LEU A 12 -1.40 21.90 -13.66
CA LEU A 12 -1.94 21.25 -12.47
C LEU A 12 -2.20 19.76 -12.68
N LEU A 13 -2.72 19.36 -13.84
CA LEU A 13 -2.90 17.94 -14.18
C LEU A 13 -1.57 17.17 -14.19
N LEU A 14 -0.51 17.79 -14.71
CA LEU A 14 0.83 17.20 -14.69
C LEU A 14 1.36 17.01 -13.27
N ILE A 15 1.14 17.99 -12.38
CA ILE A 15 1.52 17.87 -10.97
C ILE A 15 0.74 16.73 -10.31
N ILE A 16 -0.58 16.68 -10.50
CA ILE A 16 -1.41 15.62 -9.92
C ILE A 16 -0.96 14.25 -10.42
N TRP A 17 -0.69 14.11 -11.72
CA TRP A 17 -0.18 12.87 -12.29
C TRP A 17 1.20 12.51 -11.75
N ALA A 18 2.10 13.49 -11.58
CA ALA A 18 3.46 13.27 -11.08
C ALA A 18 3.48 12.60 -9.70
N PHE A 19 2.55 13.01 -8.82
CA PHE A 19 2.44 12.54 -7.45
C PHE A 19 1.32 11.51 -7.23
N LEU A 20 0.71 10.98 -8.29
CA LEU A 20 -0.40 10.03 -8.17
C LEU A 20 0.11 8.69 -7.60
N PRO A 21 -0.30 8.27 -6.38
CA PRO A 21 0.14 7.01 -5.82
C PRO A 21 -0.57 5.82 -6.49
N SER A 22 0.21 4.82 -6.89
CA SER A 22 -0.28 3.59 -7.52
C SER A 22 -1.16 2.73 -6.60
N THR A 23 -0.93 2.80 -5.29
CA THR A 23 -1.68 2.09 -4.26
C THR A 23 -3.16 2.50 -4.19
N LEU A 24 -3.55 3.65 -4.77
CA LEU A 24 -4.97 4.04 -4.91
C LEU A 24 -5.80 2.97 -5.63
N PHE A 25 -5.16 2.24 -6.54
CA PHE A 25 -5.79 1.24 -7.37
C PHE A 25 -5.48 -0.16 -6.82
N ILE A 26 -6.40 -0.72 -6.03
CA ILE A 26 -6.35 -2.13 -5.65
C ILE A 26 -6.72 -2.95 -6.89
N ASN A 27 -5.80 -3.80 -7.33
CA ASN A 27 -6.00 -4.65 -8.49
C ASN A 27 -5.75 -6.09 -8.10
N GLU A 28 -6.80 -6.91 -8.06
CA GLU A 28 -6.69 -8.32 -7.68
C GLU A 28 -5.75 -9.11 -8.59
N LYS A 29 -5.58 -8.68 -9.85
CA LYS A 29 -4.63 -9.32 -10.79
C LYS A 29 -3.17 -9.06 -10.44
N THR A 30 -2.87 -8.12 -9.54
CA THR A 30 -1.52 -7.84 -9.06
C THR A 30 -1.28 -8.34 -7.64
N LYS A 31 -2.22 -9.11 -7.09
CA LYS A 31 -2.00 -9.82 -5.84
C LYS A 31 -0.86 -10.84 -6.03
N VAL A 32 0.10 -10.81 -5.12
CA VAL A 32 1.27 -11.69 -5.15
C VAL A 32 1.05 -12.88 -4.22
N PHE A 33 0.74 -12.61 -2.95
CA PHE A 33 0.46 -13.64 -1.96
C PHE A 33 -0.47 -13.12 -0.87
N ASP A 34 -0.82 -13.99 0.07
CA ASP A 34 -1.59 -13.64 1.26
C ASP A 34 -1.09 -14.32 2.52
N ILE A 35 -1.36 -13.64 3.63
CA ILE A 35 -1.11 -14.12 4.98
C ILE A 35 -2.46 -14.16 5.68
N VAL A 36 -2.81 -15.30 6.25
CA VAL A 36 -4.07 -15.51 6.95
C VAL A 36 -3.78 -15.58 8.44
N SER A 37 -4.61 -14.91 9.26
CA SER A 37 -4.46 -14.94 10.70
C SER A 37 -4.65 -16.36 11.26
N PRO A 38 -4.05 -16.69 12.42
CA PRO A 38 -4.21 -18.01 13.04
C PRO A 38 -5.67 -18.42 13.31
N ASP A 39 -6.54 -17.46 13.63
CA ASP A 39 -7.97 -17.68 13.85
C ASP A 39 -8.83 -17.63 12.57
N LYS A 40 -8.19 -17.38 11.41
CA LYS A 40 -8.81 -17.26 10.09
C LYS A 40 -9.85 -16.14 9.97
N GLN A 41 -9.87 -15.20 10.91
CA GLN A 41 -10.79 -14.06 10.87
C GLN A 41 -10.26 -12.90 10.02
N TYR A 42 -8.96 -12.88 9.77
CA TYR A 42 -8.30 -11.79 9.05
C TYR A 42 -7.38 -12.31 7.96
N LYS A 43 -7.22 -11.50 6.93
CA LYS A 43 -6.37 -11.81 5.79
C LYS A 43 -5.63 -10.56 5.33
N VAL A 44 -4.32 -10.63 5.23
CA VAL A 44 -3.52 -9.62 4.55
C VAL A 44 -3.25 -10.09 3.14
N ASN A 45 -3.66 -9.31 2.14
CA ASN A 45 -3.21 -9.52 0.77
C ASN A 45 -2.09 -8.54 0.44
N ILE A 46 -1.05 -9.06 -0.20
CA ILE A 46 0.09 -8.29 -0.68
C ILE A 46 -0.06 -8.09 -2.19
N TYR A 47 0.14 -6.87 -2.65
CA TYR A 47 -0.03 -6.46 -4.04
C TYR A 47 1.24 -5.81 -4.57
N HIS A 48 1.56 -6.14 -5.81
CA HIS A 48 2.56 -5.41 -6.59
C HIS A 48 1.92 -4.13 -7.14
N ALA A 49 2.57 -3.00 -6.92
CA ALA A 49 2.17 -1.70 -7.43
C ALA A 49 2.52 -1.54 -8.90
N LYS A 50 1.69 -0.81 -9.65
CA LYS A 50 1.97 -0.49 -11.06
C LYS A 50 2.72 0.84 -11.18
N ILE A 51 3.59 0.93 -12.17
CA ILE A 51 4.24 2.18 -12.55
C ILE A 51 3.26 2.99 -13.41
N ILE A 52 2.54 3.92 -12.79
CA ILE A 52 1.52 4.78 -13.44
C ILE A 52 1.84 6.27 -13.38
N SER A 53 2.85 6.63 -12.58
CA SER A 53 3.32 7.99 -12.30
C SER A 53 4.82 8.01 -12.03
N PRO A 54 5.49 9.17 -12.18
CA PRO A 54 6.86 9.39 -11.72
C PRO A 54 7.10 8.96 -10.27
N LEU A 55 6.16 9.23 -9.36
CA LEU A 55 6.25 8.80 -7.97
C LEU A 55 6.27 7.27 -7.84
N SER A 56 5.38 6.56 -8.55
CA SER A 56 5.38 5.09 -8.53
C SER A 56 6.63 4.49 -9.18
N LEU A 57 7.20 5.15 -10.19
CA LEU A 57 8.49 4.77 -10.77
C LEU A 57 9.62 4.97 -9.76
N TYR A 58 9.62 6.08 -9.02
CA TYR A 58 10.59 6.34 -7.96
C TYR A 58 10.54 5.25 -6.88
N LYS A 59 9.33 4.87 -6.44
CA LYS A 59 9.12 3.78 -5.49
C LYS A 59 9.64 2.44 -6.02
N TYR A 60 9.34 2.11 -7.27
CA TYR A 60 9.89 0.93 -7.94
C TYR A 60 11.43 0.91 -7.95
N LEU A 61 12.07 2.02 -8.29
CA LEU A 61 13.54 2.13 -8.27
C LEU A 61 14.14 2.04 -6.87
N LYS A 62 13.33 2.19 -5.82
CA LYS A 62 13.71 2.07 -4.42
C LYS A 62 13.36 0.71 -3.82
N ASP A 63 12.84 -0.23 -4.60
CA ASP A 63 12.33 -1.52 -4.10
C ASP A 63 11.22 -1.30 -3.05
N GLU A 64 10.34 -0.33 -3.31
CA GLU A 64 9.19 0.04 -2.46
C GLU A 64 7.86 -0.07 -3.24
N ASP A 65 7.77 -1.00 -4.19
CA ASP A 65 6.63 -1.20 -5.08
C ASP A 65 5.67 -2.29 -4.62
N TYR A 66 5.76 -2.74 -3.38
CA TYR A 66 4.76 -3.62 -2.76
C TYR A 66 3.94 -2.84 -1.72
N TYR A 67 2.66 -3.17 -1.61
CA TYR A 67 1.80 -2.66 -0.55
C TYR A 67 0.83 -3.76 -0.12
N PHE A 68 0.22 -3.60 1.04
CA PHE A 68 -0.73 -4.58 1.57
C PHE A 68 -2.08 -3.96 1.87
N VAL A 69 -3.09 -4.81 1.99
CA VAL A 69 -4.41 -4.45 2.49
C VAL A 69 -4.87 -5.55 3.43
N LEU A 70 -5.39 -5.16 4.58
CA LEU A 70 -5.96 -6.05 5.59
C LEU A 70 -7.48 -6.16 5.37
N TYR A 71 -7.95 -7.39 5.34
CA TYR A 71 -9.34 -7.76 5.14
C TYR A 71 -9.89 -8.58 6.31
N ASP A 72 -11.20 -8.51 6.50
CA ASP A 72 -11.96 -9.45 7.33
C ASP A 72 -12.23 -10.77 6.59
N SER A 73 -12.83 -11.72 7.30
CA SER A 73 -13.20 -13.04 6.78
C SER A 73 -14.26 -13.01 5.66
N ASN A 74 -14.98 -11.90 5.50
CA ASN A 74 -15.96 -11.69 4.43
C ASN A 74 -15.37 -10.93 3.23
N GLY A 75 -14.10 -10.55 3.27
CA GLY A 75 -13.43 -9.75 2.23
C GLY A 75 -13.67 -8.23 2.35
N GLY A 76 -14.21 -7.76 3.47
CA GLY A 76 -14.31 -6.33 3.79
C GLY A 76 -12.93 -5.75 4.11
N VAL A 77 -12.61 -4.57 3.60
CA VAL A 77 -11.34 -3.87 3.90
C VAL A 77 -11.40 -3.32 5.33
N ILE A 78 -10.52 -3.80 6.20
CA ILE A 78 -10.38 -3.32 7.58
C ILE A 78 -9.36 -2.19 7.65
N PHE A 79 -8.21 -2.40 7.01
CA PHE A 79 -7.10 -1.45 7.07
C PHE A 79 -6.35 -1.42 5.75
N LYS A 80 -5.92 -0.21 5.41
CA LYS A 80 -5.02 0.06 4.30
C LYS A 80 -3.98 1.07 4.80
N PRO A 81 -2.68 0.83 4.58
CA PRO A 81 -1.66 1.79 4.94
C PRO A 81 -1.80 3.08 4.10
N SER A 82 -0.95 4.07 4.39
CA SER A 82 -0.90 5.33 3.64
C SER A 82 -0.88 5.08 2.12
N LEU A 83 -1.48 5.98 1.34
CA LEU A 83 -1.39 5.89 -0.12
C LEU A 83 0.05 5.99 -0.64
N PHE A 84 0.96 6.56 0.15
CA PHE A 84 2.38 6.67 -0.18
C PHE A 84 3.23 5.53 0.39
N TYR A 85 2.58 4.59 1.08
CA TYR A 85 3.22 3.39 1.58
C TYR A 85 3.78 2.56 0.44
N GLY A 86 4.96 2.01 0.69
CA GLY A 86 5.64 1.08 -0.16
C GLY A 86 6.62 0.29 0.68
N MET A 87 6.81 -0.98 0.35
CA MET A 87 7.80 -1.85 0.95
C MET A 87 8.40 -2.74 -0.14
N SER A 88 9.52 -3.39 0.18
CA SER A 88 10.10 -4.41 -0.69
C SER A 88 9.32 -5.70 -0.61
N GLU A 89 9.53 -6.58 -1.60
CA GLU A 89 8.99 -7.94 -1.58
C GLU A 89 9.46 -8.69 -0.32
N ILE A 90 10.75 -8.60 0.02
CA ILE A 90 11.34 -9.28 1.18
C ILE A 90 10.69 -8.79 2.47
N ALA A 91 10.53 -7.48 2.64
CA ALA A 91 9.85 -6.92 3.82
C ALA A 91 8.38 -7.37 3.88
N ALA A 92 7.70 -7.48 2.75
CA ALA A 92 6.33 -8.00 2.72
C ALA A 92 6.24 -9.46 3.20
N TYR A 93 7.23 -10.30 2.87
CA TYR A 93 7.28 -11.71 3.28
C TYR A 93 7.72 -11.89 4.73
N ASP A 94 8.79 -11.21 5.15
CA ASP A 94 9.47 -11.50 6.42
C ASP A 94 8.94 -10.66 7.60
N SER A 95 8.24 -9.56 7.33
CA SER A 95 7.94 -8.55 8.35
C SER A 95 6.44 -8.31 8.57
N ILE A 96 5.55 -8.91 7.77
CA ILE A 96 4.11 -8.84 8.03
C ILE A 96 3.71 -10.03 8.90
N GLU A 97 3.27 -9.76 10.13
CA GLU A 97 2.95 -10.81 11.09
C GLU A 97 1.73 -10.48 11.95
N PHE A 98 0.95 -11.52 12.24
CA PHE A 98 -0.14 -11.48 13.20
C PHE A 98 0.35 -11.84 14.60
N LEU A 99 0.33 -10.88 15.52
CA LEU A 99 0.66 -11.11 16.93
C LEU A 99 -0.60 -11.34 17.76
N TYR A 100 -0.66 -12.50 18.40
CA TYR A 100 -1.75 -12.91 19.29
C TYR A 100 -1.25 -12.92 20.73
N GLY A 101 -1.05 -11.72 21.27
CA GLY A 101 -0.61 -11.51 22.64
C GLY A 101 -1.78 -11.17 23.57
N LYS A 102 -1.62 -10.10 24.36
CA LYS A 102 -2.72 -9.53 25.15
C LYS A 102 -3.81 -8.94 24.24
N ASP A 103 -3.37 -8.25 23.21
CA ASP A 103 -4.18 -7.72 22.12
C ASP A 103 -3.82 -8.47 20.82
N LYS A 104 -4.77 -8.58 19.90
CA LYS A 104 -4.52 -9.12 18.55
C LYS A 104 -4.07 -7.96 17.69
N GLU A 105 -2.89 -8.05 17.09
CA GLU A 105 -2.32 -6.96 16.29
C GLU A 105 -1.73 -7.49 14.99
N LEU A 106 -1.77 -6.66 13.95
CA LEU A 106 -0.99 -6.84 12.74
C LEU A 106 0.25 -5.95 12.81
N LEU A 107 1.44 -6.55 12.80
CA LEU A 107 2.69 -5.85 12.58
C LEU A 107 3.01 -5.78 11.09
N PHE A 108 3.58 -4.67 10.67
CA PHE A 108 4.03 -4.46 9.30
C PHE A 108 5.21 -3.47 9.25
N PRO A 109 6.03 -3.48 8.18
CA PRO A 109 7.12 -2.51 8.00
C PRO A 109 6.62 -1.06 8.09
N GLY A 110 7.31 -0.23 8.85
CA GLY A 110 7.09 1.21 8.96
C GLY A 110 8.37 2.00 8.64
N GLU A 111 8.27 3.32 8.55
CA GLU A 111 9.43 4.18 8.22
C GLU A 111 10.57 4.06 9.26
N LEU A 112 10.24 3.76 10.51
CA LEU A 112 11.19 3.65 11.62
C LEU A 112 11.33 2.21 12.17
N GLY A 113 10.94 1.20 11.37
CA GLY A 113 11.01 -0.21 11.76
C GLY A 113 9.70 -0.93 11.53
N TYR A 114 8.93 -1.15 12.60
CA TYR A 114 7.62 -1.80 12.54
C TYR A 114 6.53 -0.86 13.06
N ASP A 115 5.43 -0.80 12.32
CA ASP A 115 4.17 -0.22 12.75
C ASP A 115 3.18 -1.34 13.10
N GLY A 116 2.14 -1.01 13.86
CA GLY A 116 1.14 -1.96 14.35
C GLY A 116 -0.28 -1.47 14.13
N PHE A 117 -1.20 -2.41 13.84
CA PHE A 117 -2.64 -2.17 13.79
C PHE A 117 -3.38 -3.14 14.70
N VAL A 118 -4.11 -2.61 15.70
CA VAL A 118 -4.89 -3.41 16.65
C VAL A 118 -6.15 -3.95 15.97
N LEU A 119 -6.27 -5.28 15.95
CA LEU A 119 -7.41 -6.03 15.41
C LEU A 119 -8.55 -6.04 16.45
N LYS A 120 -9.77 -5.79 15.97
CA LYS A 120 -10.99 -5.76 16.78
C LYS A 120 -11.80 -7.03 16.61
#